data_AF-A0A2M7BR48-F1
#
_entry.id   AF-A0A2M7BR48-F1
#
_cell.length_a   1.000
_cell.length_b   1.000
_cell.length_c   1.000
_cell.angle_alpha   90.00
_cell.angle_beta   90.00
_cell.angle_gamma   90.00
#
_symmetry.space_group_name_H-M   'P 1'
#
loop_
_entity.id
_entity.type
_entity.pdbx_description
1 polymer ?
#
loop_
_entity_poly.entity_id
_entity_poly.type
_entity_poly.pdbx_seq_one_letter_code
_entity_poly.pdbx_strand_id
1 'polypeptide(L)' 'MTLLHAAVLGMIEGLTEFLPISSTAHMIMVSRMLGLPQTEFLKFFEVVIQVGAIFAVVFLYFKKFFD' A
#
# COMPACT_ATOMS: atom_id res chain seq x y z
N MET A 1 -9.32 7.56 -10.04
CA MET A 1 -8.03 7.75 -9.36
C MET A 1 -7.17 8.71 -10.18
N THR A 2 -6.38 9.56 -9.51
CA THR A 2 -5.34 10.40 -10.15
C THR A 2 -3.96 10.01 -9.62
N LEU A 3 -2.89 10.51 -10.23
CA LEU A 3 -1.52 10.31 -9.74
C LEU A 3 -1.35 10.73 -8.27
N LEU A 4 -1.98 11.83 -7.85
CA LEU A 4 -1.96 12.27 -6.47
C LEU A 4 -2.62 11.25 -5.52
N HIS A 5 -3.77 10.70 -5.92
CA HIS A 5 -4.44 9.65 -5.15
C HIS A 5 -3.56 8.41 -5.00
N ALA A 6 -2.91 7.98 -6.09
CA ALA A 6 -2.02 6.83 -6.07
C ALA A 6 -0.79 7.07 -5.18
N ALA A 7 -0.19 8.26 -5.23
CA ALA A 7 0.93 8.63 -4.37
C ALA A 7 0.55 8.65 -2.89
N VAL A 8 -0.61 9.21 -2.54
CA VAL A 8 -1.11 9.23 -1.16
C VAL A 8 -1.35 7.81 -0.64
N LEU A 9 -2.08 6.98 -1.39
CA LEU A 9 -2.36 5.60 -0.99
C LEU A 9 -1.08 4.76 -0.89
N GLY A 10 -0.13 4.93 -1.82
CA GLY A 10 1.17 4.25 -1.77
C GLY A 10 2.02 4.66 -0.56
N MET A 11 2.00 5.94 -0.16
CA MET A 11 2.68 6.38 1.06
C MET A 11 2.03 5.77 2.31
N ILE A 12 0.70 5.73 2.39
CA ILE A 12 -0.01 5.14 3.52
C ILE A 12 0.33 3.66 3.65
N GLU A 13 0.25 2.90 2.56
CA GLU A 13 0.62 1.50 2.53
C GLU A 13 2.07 1.28 2.97
N GLY A 14 3.03 1.94 2.32
CA GLY A 14 4.45 1.78 2.63
C GLY A 14 4.82 2.17 4.07
N LEU A 15 4.10 3.12 4.68
CA LEU A 15 4.31 3.50 6.08
C LEU A 15 3.61 2.56 7.07
N THR A 16 2.44 2.03 6.73
CA THR A 16 1.61 1.29 7.70
C THR A 16 1.79 -0.21 7.65
N GLU A 17 2.28 -0.76 6.53
CA GLU A 17 2.42 -2.22 6.33
C GLU A 17 3.43 -2.87 7.28
N PHE A 18 4.48 -2.15 7.65
CA PHE A 18 5.51 -2.66 8.57
C PHE A 18 5.21 -2.36 10.04
N LEU A 19 4.20 -1.52 10.32
CA LEU A 19 3.81 -1.16 11.67
C LEU A 19 2.63 -2.06 12.12
N PRO A 20 2.55 -2.44 13.41
CA PRO A 20 1.47 -3.29 13.92
C PRO A 20 0.17 -2.48 14.14
N ILE A 21 -0.30 -1.78 13.10
CA ILE A 21 -1.43 -0.82 13.15
C ILE A 21 -2.48 -1.06 12.06
N SER A 22 -2.34 -2.12 11.25
CA SER A 22 -3.22 -2.48 10.11
C SER A 22 -3.22 -1.48 8.96
N SER A 23 -2.51 -1.79 7.88
CA SER A 23 -2.51 -1.04 6.62
C SER A 23 -3.90 -1.02 5.95
N THR A 24 -4.61 -2.16 5.97
CA THR A 24 -5.95 -2.29 5.37
C THR A 24 -6.95 -1.28 5.93
N ALA A 25 -6.97 -1.08 7.26
CA ALA A 25 -7.86 -0.12 7.89
C ALA A 25 -7.56 1.32 7.45
N HIS A 26 -6.27 1.68 7.40
CA HIS A 26 -5.84 3.01 6.95
C HIS A 26 -6.15 3.25 5.47
N MET A 27 -5.96 2.24 4.62
CA MET A 27 -6.28 2.29 3.19
C MET A 27 -7.78 2.52 2.92
N ILE A 28 -8.65 1.81 3.64
CA ILE A 28 -10.11 2.01 3.55
C ILE A 28 -10.51 3.41 4.07
N MET A 29 -9.90 3.88 5.16
CA MET A 29 -10.20 5.19 5.72
C MET A 29 -9.77 6.31 4.75
N VAL A 30 -8.53 6.27 4.27
CA VAL A 30 -7.97 7.29 3.38
C VAL A 30 -8.68 7.29 2.02
N SER A 31 -9.00 6.11 1.44
CA SER A 31 -9.76 6.04 0.19
C SER A 31 -11.13 6.69 0.31
N ARG A 32 -11.84 6.50 1.43
CA ARG A 32 -13.11 7.18 1.72
C ARG A 32 -12.94 8.69 1.90
N MET A 33 -11.90 9.14 2.60
CA MET A 33 -11.60 10.57 2.76
C MET A 33 -11.27 11.26 1.44
N LEU A 34 -10.66 10.52 0.51
CA LEU A 34 -10.37 10.96 -0.85
C LEU A 34 -11.58 10.87 -1.79
N GLY A 35 -12.75 10.41 -1.31
CA GLY A 35 -13.96 10.25 -2.12
C GLY A 35 -13.84 9.16 -3.18
N LEU A 36 -12.92 8.20 -3.02
CA LEU A 36 -12.73 7.11 -3.97
C LEU A 36 -13.79 6.01 -3.74
N PRO A 37 -14.62 5.69 -4.73
CA PRO A 37 -15.57 4.61 -4.62
C PRO A 37 -14.83 3.27 -4.56
N GLN A 38 -15.29 2.38 -3.68
CA GLN A 38 -14.76 1.01 -3.50
C GLN A 38 -15.17 0.09 -4.66
N THR A 39 -14.63 0.41 -5.83
CA THR A 39 -14.75 -0.34 -7.08
C THR A 39 -13.81 -1.54 -7.08
N GLU A 40 -14.06 -2.53 -7.92
CA GLU A 40 -13.15 -3.68 -8.11
C GLU A 40 -11.75 -3.24 -8.53
N PHE A 41 -11.63 -2.14 -9.29
CA PHE A 41 -10.33 -1.56 -9.62
C PHE A 41 -9.59 -1.02 -8.39
N LEU A 42 -10.28 -0.33 -7.49
CA LEU A 42 -9.64 0.23 -6.29
C LEU A 42 -9.18 -0.88 -5.35
N LYS A 43 -10.01 -1.91 -5.13
CA LYS A 43 -9.62 -3.09 -4.36
C LYS A 43 -8.41 -3.80 -4.96
N PHE A 44 -8.40 -3.97 -6.29
CA PHE A 44 -7.25 -4.53 -6.99
C PHE A 44 -6.00 -3.67 -6.80
N PHE A 45 -6.13 -2.34 -6.90
CA PHE A 45 -5.04 -1.41 -6.67
C PHE A 45 -4.49 -1.52 -5.23
N GLU A 46 -5.36 -1.55 -4.21
CA GLU A 46 -4.99 -1.71 -2.80
C GLU A 46 -4.16 -2.99 -2.57
N VAL A 47 -4.48 -4.09 -3.27
CA VAL A 47 -3.68 -5.34 -3.21
C VAL A 47 -2.35 -5.21 -3.97
N VAL A 48 -2.36 -4.60 -5.16
CA VAL A 48 -1.15 -4.47 -5.98
C VAL A 48 -0.08 -3.59 -5.31
N ILE A 49 -0.47 -2.55 -4.59
CA ILE A 49 0.51 -1.67 -3.94
C ILE A 49 1.29 -2.36 -2.80
N GLN A 50 0.72 -3.40 -2.17
CA GLN A 50 1.41 -4.22 -1.17
C GLN A 50 2.66 -4.90 -1.76
N VAL A 51 2.65 -5.21 -3.06
CA VAL A 51 3.82 -5.75 -3.76
C VAL A 51 5.00 -4.76 -3.70
N GLY A 52 4.73 -3.46 -3.70
CA GLY A 52 5.76 -2.43 -3.49
C GLY A 52 6.39 -2.50 -2.10
N ALA A 53 5.58 -2.70 -1.06
CA ALA A 53 6.07 -2.90 0.30
C ALA A 53 6.88 -4.20 0.44
N ILE A 54 6.42 -5.29 -0.17
CA ILE A 54 7.19 -6.56 -0.24
C ILE A 54 8.53 -6.34 -0.92
N PHE A 55 8.56 -5.64 -2.07
CA PHE A 55 9.81 -5.35 -2.76
C PHE A 55 10.77 -4.49 -1.92
N ALA A 56 10.27 -3.56 -1.12
CA ALA A 56 11.10 -2.78 -0.21
C ALA A 56 11.81 -3.70 0.82
N VAL A 57 11.12 -4.70 1.36
CA VAL A 57 11.71 -5.70 2.27
C VAL A 57 12.69 -6.62 1.55
N VAL A 58 12.32 -7.12 0.36
CA VAL A 58 13.21 -7.95 -0.47
C VAL A 58 14.49 -7.20 -0.80
N PHE A 59 14.42 -5.92 -1.13
CA PHE A 59 15.58 -5.09 -1.41
C PHE A 59 16.42 -4.84 -0.15
N LEU A 60 15.79 -4.50 0.98
CA LEU A 60 16.46 -4.24 2.26
C LEU A 60 17.22 -5.47 2.77
N TYR A 61 16.63 -6.66 2.63
CA TYR A 61 17.20 -7.93 3.09
C TYR A 61 17.74 -8.80 1.96
N PHE A 62 18.03 -8.23 0.79
CA PHE A 62 18.39 -8.98 -0.42
C PHE A 62 19.49 -10.01 -0.14
N LYS A 63 20.60 -9.59 0.48
CA LYS A 63 21.70 -10.50 0.83
C LYS A 63 21.24 -11.65 1.73
N LYS A 64 20.48 -11.36 2.78
CA LYS A 64 19.94 -12.35 3.71
C LYS A 64 19.00 -13.37 3.05
N PHE A 65 18.37 -13.04 1.93
CA PHE A 65 17.53 -13.99 1.19
C PHE A 65 18.33 -14.95 0.30
N PHE A 66 19.57 -14.60 -0.06
CA PHE A 66 20.43 -15.40 -0.95
C PHE A 66 21.65 -16.01 -0.25
N ASP A 67 21.89 -15.62 1.01
CA ASP A 67 22.80 -16.29 1.95
C ASP A 67 22.13 -17.57 2.52
#